data_AF-A0A1I4CSN3-F1
#
_entry.id   AF-A0A1I4CSN3-F1
#
_cell.length_a   1.000
_cell.length_b   1.000
_cell.length_c   1.000
_cell.angle_alpha   90.00
_cell.angle_beta   90.00
_cell.angle_gamma   90.00
#
_symmetry.space_group_name_H-M   'P 1'
#
loop_
_entity.id
_entity.type
_entity.pdbx_description
1 polymer ?
#
loop_
_entity_poly.entity_id
_entity_poly.type
_entity_poly.pdbx_seq_one_letter_code
_entity_poly.pdbx_strand_id
1 'polypeptide(L)' 'MTRLALLERLKEIQQMPRYQGRDISTISAVLSNQALARHVELCEEVAGVTPRLAAQGG' A
#
# COMPACT_ATOMS: atom_id res chain seq x y z
N MET A 1 -1.68 9.93 -9.55
CA MET A 1 -2.75 9.70 -8.56
C MET A 1 -2.98 10.97 -7.76
N THR A 2 -4.21 11.23 -7.33
CA THR A 2 -4.51 12.29 -6.35
C THR A 2 -4.21 11.79 -4.93
N ARG A 3 -4.01 12.70 -3.96
CA ARG A 3 -3.75 12.35 -2.56
C ARG A 3 -4.82 11.41 -1.99
N LEU A 4 -6.09 11.71 -2.32
CA LEU A 4 -7.24 10.94 -1.86
C LEU A 4 -7.16 9.49 -2.33
N ALA A 5 -6.90 9.26 -3.62
CA ALA A 5 -6.78 7.91 -4.18
C ALA A 5 -5.65 7.10 -3.52
N LEU A 6 -4.53 7.73 -3.17
CA LEU A 6 -3.44 7.08 -2.45
C LEU A 6 -3.84 6.67 -1.02
N LEU A 7 -4.59 7.52 -0.32
CA LEU A 7 -5.08 7.22 1.03
C LEU A 7 -6.12 6.08 1.00
N GLU A 8 -6.99 6.05 -0.01
CA GLU A 8 -7.95 4.97 -0.19
C GLU A 8 -7.25 3.63 -0.43
N ARG A 9 -6.25 3.59 -1.34
CA ARG A 9 -5.42 2.40 -1.56
C ARG A 9 -4.70 1.94 -0.31
N LEU A 10 -4.09 2.86 0.43
CA LEU A 10 -3.40 2.52 1.66
C LEU A 10 -4.34 1.93 2.71
N LYS A 11 -5.57 2.45 2.80
CA LYS A 11 -6.60 1.94 3.69
C LYS A 11 -7.02 0.52 3.32
N GLU A 12 -7.17 0.22 2.03
CA GLU A 12 -7.44 -1.14 1.54
C GLU A 12 -6.31 -2.11 1.93
N ILE A 13 -5.06 -1.70 1.71
CA ILE A 13 -3.87 -2.51 2.06
C ILE A 13 -3.80 -2.75 3.58
N GLN A 14 -4.12 -1.74 4.40
CA GLN A 14 -4.13 -1.86 5.86
C GLN A 14 -5.15 -2.89 6.36
N GLN A 15 -6.25 -3.13 5.63
CA GLN A 15 -7.22 -4.17 5.99
C GLN A 15 -6.73 -5.59 5.69
N MET A 16 -5.61 -5.74 4.97
CA MET A 16 -5.06 -7.06 4.66
C MET A 16 -4.46 -7.70 5.92
N PRO A 17 -4.59 -9.03 6.08
CA PRO A 17 -4.12 -9.73 7.28
C PRO A 17 -2.62 -9.52 7.55
N ARG A 18 -1.84 -9.24 6.50
CA ARG A 18 -0.41 -8.94 6.56
C ARG A 18 -0.05 -7.63 7.28
N TYR A 19 -0.98 -6.69 7.35
CA TYR A 19 -0.84 -5.42 8.09
C TYR A 19 -1.72 -5.36 9.34
N GLN A 20 -2.34 -6.48 9.72
CA GLN A 20 -3.14 -6.55 10.93
C GLN A 20 -2.26 -6.21 12.15
N GLY A 21 -2.65 -5.18 12.90
CA GLY A 21 -1.88 -4.67 14.03
C GLY A 21 -0.73 -3.72 13.69
N ARG A 22 -0.58 -3.30 12.41
CA ARG A 22 0.35 -2.23 12.01
C ARG A 22 -0.41 -1.04 11.44
N ASP A 23 -0.19 0.13 12.03
CA ASP A 23 -0.78 1.36 11.52
C ASP A 23 0.11 1.98 10.45
N ILE A 24 -0.13 1.58 9.20
CA ILE A 24 0.62 2.07 8.03
C ILE A 24 0.07 3.39 7.48
N SER A 25 -1.09 3.85 7.95
CA SER A 25 -1.78 5.07 7.49
C SER A 25 -1.41 6.32 8.30
N THR A 26 -0.98 6.17 9.57
CA THR A 26 -0.58 7.31 10.41
C THR A 26 0.52 8.18 9.76
N ILE A 27 1.49 7.56 9.07
CA ILE A 27 2.57 8.29 8.40
C ILE A 27 2.06 9.14 7.21
N SER A 28 0.91 8.80 6.61
CA SER A 28 0.34 9.51 5.46
C SER A 28 -0.10 10.94 5.76
N ALA A 29 -0.27 11.28 7.05
CA ALA A 29 -0.55 12.63 7.48
C ALA A 29 0.63 13.59 7.26
N VAL A 30 1.87 13.08 7.33
CA VAL A 30 3.11 13.88 7.22
C VAL A 30 3.82 13.71 5.88
N LEU A 31 3.43 12.73 5.06
CA LEU A 31 4.03 12.49 3.76
C LEU A 31 3.51 13.47 2.69
N SER A 32 4.45 13.99 1.89
CA SER A 32 4.14 14.64 0.61
C SER A 32 3.49 13.64 -0.36
N ASN A 33 2.71 14.11 -1.33
CA ASN A 33 2.05 13.24 -2.32
C ASN A 33 2.98 12.24 -3.01
N GLN A 34 4.20 12.66 -3.37
CA GLN A 34 5.20 11.79 -4.00
C GLN A 34 5.70 10.71 -3.04
N ALA A 35 5.90 11.05 -1.77
CA ALA A 35 6.35 10.11 -0.76
C ALA A 35 5.22 9.14 -0.35
N LEU A 36 3.98 9.64 -0.29
CA LEU A 36 2.79 8.81 -0.10
C LEU A 36 2.62 7.80 -1.24
N ALA A 37 2.87 8.21 -2.49
CA ALA A 37 2.83 7.30 -3.63
C ALA A 37 3.83 6.14 -3.48
N ARG A 38 5.10 6.44 -3.17
CA ARG A 38 6.10 5.40 -2.90
C ARG A 38 5.75 4.51 -1.71
N HIS A 39 5.18 5.09 -0.65
CA HIS A 39 4.75 4.33 0.53
C HIS A 39 3.65 3.33 0.19
N VAL A 40 2.67 3.74 -0.61
CA VAL A 40 1.60 2.86 -1.11
C VAL A 40 2.19 1.75 -1.97
N GLU A 41 3.07 2.06 -2.93
CA GLU A 41 3.72 1.04 -3.79
C GLU A 41 4.48 -0.01 -2.97
N LEU A 42 5.27 0.42 -1.98
CA LEU A 42 5.97 -0.48 -1.07
C LEU A 42 4.99 -1.29 -0.22
N CYS A 43 3.90 -0.67 0.25
CA CYS A 43 2.89 -1.38 1.02
C CYS A 43 2.16 -2.43 0.16
N GLU A 44 1.90 -2.17 -1.12
CA GLU A 44 1.30 -3.11 -2.07
C GLU A 44 2.24 -4.29 -2.37
N GLU A 45 3.52 -4.02 -2.65
CA GLU A 45 4.54 -5.06 -2.84
C GLU A 45 4.69 -5.92 -1.58
N VAL A 46 4.78 -5.24 -0.43
CA VAL A 46 4.81 -5.86 0.89
C VAL A 46 3.42 -6.29 1.35
N ALA A 47 2.36 -6.23 0.55
CA ALA A 47 1.12 -6.94 0.81
C ALA A 47 1.05 -8.26 0.03
N GLY A 48 1.93 -8.43 -0.97
CA GLY A 48 1.74 -9.43 -2.02
C GLY A 48 0.68 -9.01 -3.03
N VAL A 49 0.27 -7.73 -3.03
CA VAL A 49 -0.50 -7.11 -4.11
C VAL A 49 0.51 -6.74 -5.20
N THR A 50 1.19 -7.74 -5.74
CA THR A 50 1.97 -7.57 -6.96
C THR A 50 1.09 -8.07 -8.11
N PRO A 51 0.56 -7.20 -8.98
CA PRO A 51 0.08 -7.66 -10.26
C PRO A 51 1.31 -7.93 -11.13
N ARG A 52 1.97 -9.11 -11.04
CA ARG A 52 2.78 -9.64 -12.18
C ARG A 52 3.42 -11.03 -12.20
N LEU A 53 3.46 -11.89 -11.18
CA LEU A 53 4.17 -13.20 -11.39
C LEU A 53 3.57 -14.46 -10.74
N ALA A 54 2.28 -14.46 -10.39
CA ALA A 54 1.58 -15.68 -9.94
C ALA A 54 0.98 -16.52 -11.09
N ALA A 55 1.64 -16.58 -12.26
CA ALA A 55 1.25 -17.50 -13.33
C ALA A 55 2.47 -18.01 -14.15
N GLN A 56 3.61 -18.26 -13.49
CA GLN A 56 4.63 -19.13 -14.05
C GLN A 56 5.28 -19.97 -12.94
N GLY A 57 4.95 -21.27 -12.92
CA GLY A 57 5.75 -22.32 -12.28
C GLY A 57 5.12 -22.98 -11.05
N GLY A 58 4.53 -24.17 -11.25
CA GLY A 58 4.11 -25.09 -10.20
C GLY A 58 3.02 -26.04 -10.66
#